data_AF-A0AAW2RBW9-F1
#
_entry.id   AF-A0AAW2RBW9-F1
#
_cell.length_a   1.000
_cell.length_b   1.000
_cell.length_c   1.000
_cell.angle_alpha   90.00
_cell.angle_beta   90.00
_cell.angle_gamma   90.00
#
_symmetry.space_group_name_H-M   'P 1'
#
loop_
_entity.id
_entity.type
_entity.pdbx_description
1 polymer ?
#
loop_
_entity_poly.entity_id
_entity_poly.type
_entity_poly.pdbx_seq_one_letter_code
_entity_poly.pdbx_strand_id
1 'polypeptide(L)'
;MDGKFYVIGGRDEAGGLTCGEFFDELKNQWELIPDMLIDDPVQSSHSPPLVAVVNNELYSLEASSNQLKVYLKKTNTWKQLGPVPVRADCNNGWGVAFKSLGNELLVIGASSVSSTNDMAIYTCCPDSDSDELQWRSIDTARTAFLLVMVA
;
A
#
# COMPACT_ATOMS: atom_id res chain seq x y z
N MET A 1 10.27 -7.45 3.16
CA MET A 1 10.51 -8.53 2.17
C MET A 1 11.93 -9.07 2.39
N ASP A 2 12.26 -10.25 1.90
CA ASP A 2 13.59 -10.89 1.94
C ASP A 2 14.21 -10.99 3.34
N GLY A 3 13.38 -11.03 4.39
CA GLY A 3 13.83 -11.00 5.78
C GLY A 3 14.45 -9.67 6.23
N LYS A 4 14.29 -8.59 5.48
CA LYS A 4 14.86 -7.27 5.77
C LYS A 4 13.78 -6.26 6.18
N PHE A 5 14.20 -5.27 6.96
CA PHE A 5 13.38 -4.12 7.37
C PHE A 5 13.53 -3.00 6.34
N TYR A 6 12.42 -2.45 5.84
CA TYR A 6 12.39 -1.42 4.81
C TYR A 6 11.72 -0.15 5.32
N VAL A 7 12.27 1.00 4.92
CA VAL A 7 11.63 2.32 5.04
C VAL A 7 11.51 2.85 3.61
N ILE A 8 10.33 3.34 3.24
CA ILE A 8 10.03 3.72 1.85
C ILE A 8 9.39 5.10 1.84
N GLY A 9 9.98 6.01 1.09
CA GLY A 9 9.52 7.39 0.97
C GLY A 9 9.68 8.16 2.28
N GLY A 10 8.65 8.92 2.65
CA GLY A 10 8.69 9.87 3.74
C GLY A 10 8.98 11.29 3.27
N ARG A 11 9.42 12.14 4.18
CA ARG A 11 9.64 13.55 3.94
C ARG A 11 10.78 14.06 4.81
N ASP A 12 11.60 14.93 4.24
CA ASP A 12 12.62 15.71 4.93
C ASP A 12 12.38 17.23 4.76
N GLU A 13 13.37 18.04 5.10
CA GLU A 13 13.32 19.50 4.94
C GLU A 13 13.26 19.95 3.47
N ALA A 14 13.79 19.14 2.54
CA ALA A 14 13.81 19.42 1.11
C ALA A 14 12.49 19.00 0.43
N GLY A 15 11.75 18.06 1.00
CA GLY A 15 10.41 17.69 0.57
C GLY A 15 10.13 16.20 0.65
N GLY A 16 9.25 15.72 -0.22
CA GLY A 16 8.93 14.30 -0.32
C GLY A 16 10.09 13.49 -0.86
N LEU A 17 10.38 12.38 -0.21
CA LEU A 17 11.45 11.46 -0.62
C LEU A 17 10.94 10.47 -1.65
N THR A 18 11.75 10.21 -2.69
CA THR A 18 11.49 9.18 -3.69
C THR A 18 12.28 7.90 -3.44
N CYS A 19 13.22 7.90 -2.49
CA CYS A 19 14.02 6.74 -2.17
C CYS A 19 13.32 5.81 -1.18
N GLY A 20 13.80 4.57 -1.13
CA GLY A 20 13.64 3.70 0.02
C GLY A 20 14.99 3.29 0.56
N GLU A 21 15.01 2.66 1.71
CA GLU A 21 16.20 2.06 2.30
C GLU A 21 15.82 0.78 3.01
N PHE A 22 16.78 -0.14 3.14
CA PHE A 22 16.60 -1.33 3.94
C PHE A 22 17.77 -1.57 4.88
N PHE A 23 17.47 -2.16 6.02
CA PHE A 23 18.49 -2.56 6.97
C PHE A 23 19.03 -3.95 6.62
N ASP A 24 20.32 -4.03 6.34
CA ASP A 24 21.03 -5.29 6.20
C ASP A 24 21.67 -5.69 7.52
N GLU A 25 21.03 -6.64 8.23
CA GLU A 25 21.50 -7.13 9.52
C GLU A 25 22.89 -7.77 9.46
N LEU A 26 23.28 -8.39 8.33
CA LEU A 26 24.59 -9.03 8.19
C LEU A 26 25.71 -7.98 8.12
N LYS A 27 25.43 -6.83 7.50
CA LYS A 27 26.37 -5.70 7.40
C LYS A 27 26.21 -4.69 8.53
N ASN A 28 25.11 -4.81 9.30
CA ASN A 28 24.68 -3.86 10.31
C ASN A 28 24.58 -2.42 9.77
N GLN A 29 24.04 -2.27 8.56
CA GLN A 29 24.01 -0.99 7.83
C GLN A 29 22.70 -0.82 7.05
N TRP A 30 22.33 0.43 6.84
CA TRP A 30 21.26 0.81 5.91
C TRP A 30 21.79 0.88 4.48
N GLU A 31 21.05 0.29 3.55
CA GLU A 31 21.36 0.26 2.13
C GLU A 31 20.28 1.06 1.38
N LEU A 32 20.72 2.06 0.62
CA LEU A 32 19.84 2.96 -0.12
C LEU A 32 19.31 2.29 -1.39
N ILE A 33 18.00 2.45 -1.64
CA ILE A 33 17.34 2.18 -2.91
C ILE A 33 16.91 3.53 -3.50
N PRO A 34 17.68 4.11 -4.43
CA PRO A 34 17.32 5.38 -5.06
C PRO A 34 16.06 5.22 -5.91
N ASP A 35 15.31 6.31 -6.12
CA ASP A 35 14.25 6.41 -7.12
C ASP A 35 13.12 5.37 -7.04
N MET A 36 12.93 4.75 -5.87
CA MET A 36 11.91 3.73 -5.64
C MET A 36 10.49 4.25 -5.88
N LEU A 37 10.21 5.53 -5.64
CA LEU A 37 8.93 6.20 -5.85
C LEU A 37 9.05 7.36 -6.86
N ILE A 38 9.94 7.27 -7.85
CA ILE A 38 10.17 8.37 -8.80
C ILE A 38 8.91 8.74 -9.61
N ASP A 39 8.08 7.75 -9.94
CA ASP A 39 6.84 7.93 -10.69
C ASP A 39 5.66 8.42 -9.82
N ASP A 40 5.76 8.26 -8.49
CA ASP A 40 4.74 8.67 -7.52
C ASP A 40 5.40 9.27 -6.25
N PRO A 41 6.03 10.46 -6.36
CA PRO A 41 6.75 11.07 -5.24
C PRO A 41 5.81 11.41 -4.07
N VAL A 42 6.31 11.30 -2.84
CA VAL A 42 5.52 11.60 -1.64
C VAL A 42 5.07 13.07 -1.61
N GLN A 43 3.76 13.30 -1.60
CA GLN A 43 3.18 14.65 -1.58
C GLN A 43 2.70 15.03 -0.18
N SER A 44 2.78 16.32 0.18
CA SER A 44 2.33 16.82 1.50
C SER A 44 0.83 16.68 1.73
N SER A 45 0.06 16.68 0.64
CA SER A 45 -1.40 16.53 0.65
C SER A 45 -1.85 15.08 0.74
N HIS A 46 -0.94 14.11 0.60
CA HIS A 46 -1.26 12.68 0.59
C HIS A 46 -0.95 12.04 1.94
N SER A 47 -1.58 10.91 2.21
CA SER A 47 -1.13 10.03 3.29
C SER A 47 0.31 9.56 3.01
N PRO A 48 1.04 9.11 4.04
CA PRO A 48 2.24 8.31 3.82
C PRO A 48 1.95 7.13 2.86
N PRO A 49 2.96 6.61 2.15
CA PRO A 49 2.79 5.50 1.23
C PRO A 49 2.04 4.33 1.87
N LEU A 50 0.93 3.93 1.25
CA LEU A 50 0.12 2.81 1.72
C LEU A 50 0.75 1.51 1.25
N VAL A 51 1.68 0.97 2.02
CA VAL A 51 2.48 -0.20 1.65
C VAL A 51 2.21 -1.42 2.52
N ALA A 52 2.27 -2.61 1.92
CA ALA A 52 2.16 -3.89 2.61
C ALA A 52 3.00 -4.96 1.92
N VAL A 53 3.49 -5.94 2.70
CA VAL A 53 4.25 -7.08 2.17
C VAL A 53 3.41 -8.34 2.28
N VAL A 54 3.16 -9.01 1.16
CA VAL A 54 2.43 -10.27 1.06
C VAL A 54 3.24 -11.23 0.19
N ASN A 55 3.38 -12.49 0.62
CA ASN A 55 4.14 -13.52 -0.11
C ASN A 55 5.53 -13.06 -0.58
N ASN A 56 6.24 -12.30 0.26
CA ASN A 56 7.56 -11.74 -0.02
C ASN A 56 7.62 -10.66 -1.12
N GLU A 57 6.47 -10.19 -1.57
CA GLU A 57 6.33 -9.09 -2.52
C GLU A 57 5.81 -7.84 -1.81
N LEU A 58 6.26 -6.69 -2.27
CA LEU A 58 5.87 -5.40 -1.73
C LEU A 58 4.78 -4.81 -2.63
N TYR A 59 3.66 -4.45 -2.02
CA TYR A 59 2.53 -3.82 -2.66
C TYR A 59 2.34 -2.40 -2.15
N SER A 60 1.84 -1.53 -3.02
CA SER A 60 1.46 -0.16 -2.69
C SER A 60 0.08 0.15 -3.26
N LEU A 61 -0.72 0.91 -2.51
CA LEU A 61 -1.95 1.51 -3.01
C LEU A 61 -1.69 2.98 -3.35
N GLU A 62 -1.67 3.29 -4.64
CA GLU A 62 -1.58 4.68 -5.12
C GLU A 62 -2.93 5.36 -4.94
N ALA A 63 -2.98 6.30 -3.99
CA ALA A 63 -4.22 6.94 -3.58
C ALA A 63 -4.90 7.69 -4.74
N SER A 64 -4.16 8.50 -5.49
CA SER A 64 -4.75 9.38 -6.52
C SER A 64 -5.38 8.64 -7.69
N SER A 65 -4.84 7.49 -8.07
CA SER A 65 -5.36 6.66 -9.17
C SER A 65 -6.23 5.50 -8.66
N ASN A 66 -6.26 5.30 -7.34
CA ASN A 66 -6.91 4.17 -6.67
C ASN A 66 -6.44 2.80 -7.22
N GLN A 67 -5.16 2.69 -7.57
CA GLN A 67 -4.56 1.48 -8.15
C GLN A 67 -3.68 0.74 -7.14
N LEU A 68 -3.83 -0.58 -7.10
CA LEU A 68 -2.85 -1.48 -6.48
C LEU A 68 -1.66 -1.64 -7.42
N LYS A 69 -0.46 -1.52 -6.86
CA LYS A 69 0.81 -1.72 -7.54
C LYS A 69 1.65 -2.77 -6.82
N VAL A 70 2.46 -3.52 -7.56
CA VAL A 70 3.49 -4.43 -7.03
C VAL A 70 4.88 -3.93 -7.42
N TYR A 71 5.83 -4.02 -6.49
CA TYR A 71 7.21 -3.59 -6.69
C TYR A 71 8.05 -4.68 -7.36
N LEU A 72 8.63 -4.36 -8.52
CA LEU A 72 9.52 -5.21 -9.29
C LEU A 72 10.98 -4.99 -8.86
N LYS A 73 11.44 -5.79 -7.90
CA LYS A 73 12.77 -5.66 -7.26
C LYS A 73 13.94 -5.61 -8.25
N LYS A 74 13.86 -6.35 -9.37
CA LYS A 74 14.95 -6.45 -10.36
C LYS A 74 15.16 -5.16 -11.15
N THR A 75 14.09 -4.42 -11.39
CA THR A 75 14.08 -3.22 -12.23
C THR A 75 13.92 -1.94 -11.41
N ASN A 76 13.64 -2.05 -10.10
CA ASN A 76 13.33 -0.92 -9.23
C ASN A 76 12.17 -0.08 -9.79
N THR A 77 11.09 -0.76 -10.19
CA THR A 77 9.90 -0.14 -10.76
C THR A 77 8.63 -0.72 -10.18
N TRP A 78 7.50 -0.05 -10.39
CA TRP A 78 6.19 -0.53 -9.97
C TRP A 78 5.34 -0.96 -11.16
N LYS A 79 4.72 -2.13 -11.06
CA LYS A 79 3.72 -2.63 -12.02
C LYS A 79 2.32 -2.37 -11.43
N GLN A 80 1.42 -1.76 -12.21
CA GLN A 80 0.01 -1.65 -11.85
C GLN A 80 -0.68 -3.02 -11.99
N LEU A 81 -1.46 -3.39 -11.00
CA LEU A 81 -2.25 -4.63 -10.98
C LEU A 81 -3.74 -4.39 -11.18
N GLY A 82 -4.25 -3.21 -10.80
CA GLY A 82 -5.65 -2.84 -11.03
C GLY A 82 -6.28 -2.07 -9.87
N PRO A 83 -7.57 -1.71 -9.99
CA PRO A 83 -8.26 -0.89 -9.01
C PRO A 83 -8.57 -1.64 -7.71
N VAL A 84 -8.73 -0.87 -6.61
CA VAL A 84 -9.18 -1.40 -5.31
C VAL A 84 -10.64 -1.05 -4.99
N PRO A 85 -11.36 -1.87 -4.22
CA PRO A 85 -12.79 -1.71 -3.92
C PRO A 85 -13.08 -0.68 -2.80
N VAL A 86 -12.12 0.21 -2.51
CA VAL A 86 -12.28 1.37 -1.61
C VAL A 86 -11.96 2.67 -2.36
N ARG A 87 -12.36 3.81 -1.80
CA ARG A 87 -12.10 5.15 -2.30
C ARG A 87 -10.83 5.73 -1.67
N ALA A 88 -9.64 5.29 -2.09
CA ALA A 88 -8.40 5.93 -1.64
C ALA A 88 -8.20 7.32 -2.27
N ASP A 89 -8.83 7.55 -3.41
CA ASP A 89 -8.81 8.79 -4.19
C ASP A 89 -9.55 9.95 -3.52
N CYS A 90 -10.61 9.68 -2.75
CA CYS A 90 -11.49 10.74 -2.25
C CYS A 90 -10.84 11.67 -1.20
N ASN A 91 -9.79 11.21 -0.53
CA ASN A 91 -9.09 11.97 0.50
C ASN A 91 -7.58 11.72 0.46
N ASN A 92 -7.01 11.55 -0.73
CA ASN A 92 -5.57 11.32 -0.94
C ASN A 92 -4.96 10.23 -0.02
N GLY A 93 -5.68 9.12 0.16
CA GLY A 93 -5.27 7.95 0.95
C GLY A 93 -5.62 8.04 2.44
N TRP A 94 -6.02 9.22 2.94
CA TRP A 94 -6.45 9.38 4.33
C TRP A 94 -7.76 8.66 4.60
N GLY A 95 -7.78 7.86 5.67
CA GLY A 95 -8.96 7.04 6.04
C GLY A 95 -8.97 5.66 5.40
N VAL A 96 -7.92 5.28 4.67
CA VAL A 96 -7.71 3.92 4.18
C VAL A 96 -6.73 3.17 5.09
N ALA A 97 -7.11 1.97 5.50
CA ALA A 97 -6.18 1.01 6.08
C ALA A 97 -5.73 0.02 4.99
N PHE A 98 -4.42 -0.11 4.82
CA PHE A 98 -3.81 -1.04 3.87
C PHE A 98 -2.74 -1.84 4.60
N LYS A 99 -2.96 -3.14 4.79
CA LYS A 99 -2.05 -4.02 5.56
C LYS A 99 -2.04 -5.43 4.99
N SER A 100 -1.04 -6.21 5.36
CA SER A 100 -1.02 -7.65 5.12
C SER A 100 -1.81 -8.41 6.19
N LEU A 101 -2.48 -9.48 5.78
CA LEU A 101 -3.20 -10.42 6.63
C LEU A 101 -2.83 -11.84 6.19
N GLY A 102 -1.78 -12.40 6.78
CA GLY A 102 -1.22 -13.68 6.34
C GLY A 102 -0.69 -13.58 4.90
N ASN A 103 -1.32 -14.33 3.99
CA ASN A 103 -1.03 -14.31 2.54
C ASN A 103 -2.01 -13.45 1.74
N GLU A 104 -2.85 -12.64 2.40
CA GLU A 104 -3.81 -11.73 1.79
C GLU A 104 -3.42 -10.26 2.05
N LEU A 105 -3.86 -9.37 1.17
CA LEU A 105 -3.97 -7.94 1.44
C LEU A 105 -5.31 -7.68 2.13
N LEU A 106 -5.29 -6.79 3.14
CA LEU A 106 -6.46 -6.27 3.83
C LEU A 106 -6.59 -4.79 3.49
N VAL A 107 -7.77 -4.39 3.01
CA VAL A 107 -8.09 -3.01 2.65
C VAL A 107 -9.39 -2.60 3.34
N ILE A 108 -9.33 -1.50 4.08
CA ILE A 108 -10.50 -0.94 4.78
C ILE A 108 -10.63 0.53 4.39
N GLY A 109 -11.83 0.94 4.02
CA GLY A 109 -12.10 2.31 3.63
C GLY A 109 -13.54 2.50 3.17
N ALA A 110 -13.88 3.72 2.76
CA ALA A 110 -15.17 3.99 2.11
C ALA A 110 -15.27 3.17 0.83
N SER A 111 -16.31 2.35 0.71
CA SER A 111 -16.49 1.42 -0.41
C SER A 111 -16.65 2.16 -1.73
N SER A 112 -15.90 1.73 -2.76
CA SER A 112 -16.07 2.25 -4.13
C SER A 112 -17.18 1.55 -4.91
N VAL A 113 -17.70 0.44 -4.37
CA VAL A 113 -18.69 -0.44 -5.01
C VAL A 113 -20.12 -0.10 -4.57
N SER A 114 -20.30 0.44 -3.35
CA SER A 114 -21.60 0.86 -2.83
C SER A 114 -21.89 2.33 -3.12
N SER A 115 -23.16 2.67 -3.35
CA SER A 115 -23.61 4.07 -3.51
C SER A 115 -23.67 4.86 -2.19
N THR A 116 -23.59 4.19 -1.06
CA THR A 116 -23.79 4.76 0.28
C THR A 116 -22.51 5.23 0.98
N ASN A 117 -21.34 5.14 0.32
CA ASN A 117 -20.02 5.42 0.92
C ASN A 117 -19.78 4.71 2.26
N ASP A 118 -20.38 3.53 2.44
CA ASP A 118 -20.25 2.78 3.67
C ASP A 118 -18.80 2.30 3.86
N MET A 119 -18.34 2.30 5.11
CA MET A 119 -17.07 1.69 5.47
C MET A 119 -17.15 0.19 5.21
N ALA A 120 -16.20 -0.33 4.44
CA ALA A 120 -16.14 -1.74 4.07
C ALA A 120 -14.74 -2.31 4.25
N ILE A 121 -14.69 -3.63 4.44
CA ILE A 121 -13.47 -4.42 4.60
C ILE A 121 -13.39 -5.39 3.43
N TYR A 122 -12.26 -5.38 2.75
CA TYR A 122 -11.98 -6.29 1.65
C TYR A 122 -10.66 -7.01 1.86
N THR A 123 -10.59 -8.27 1.43
CA THR A 123 -9.33 -8.98 1.29
C THR A 123 -9.12 -9.51 -0.12
N CYS A 124 -7.86 -9.66 -0.50
CA CYS A 124 -7.45 -10.21 -1.79
C CYS A 124 -6.16 -11.01 -1.62
N CYS A 125 -6.05 -12.16 -2.28
CA CYS A 125 -4.78 -12.81 -2.52
C CYS A 125 -4.20 -12.21 -3.80
N PRO A 126 -3.27 -11.24 -3.74
CA PRO A 126 -2.68 -10.71 -4.96
C PRO A 126 -1.84 -11.78 -5.65
N ASP A 127 -1.95 -11.84 -6.96
CA ASP A 127 -1.07 -12.61 -7.84
C ASP A 127 -0.43 -11.61 -8.81
N SER A 128 0.89 -11.48 -8.73
CA SER A 128 1.64 -10.52 -9.55
C SER A 128 1.70 -10.90 -11.04
N ASP A 129 1.43 -12.17 -11.36
CA ASP A 129 1.37 -12.71 -12.71
C ASP A 129 -0.04 -12.66 -13.32
N SER A 130 -1.07 -12.44 -12.50
CA SER A 130 -2.46 -12.26 -12.94
C SER A 130 -2.76 -10.79 -13.22
N ASP A 131 -3.56 -10.53 -14.26
CA ASP A 131 -4.11 -9.20 -14.55
C ASP A 131 -5.46 -8.96 -13.85
N GLU A 132 -6.00 -9.96 -13.14
CA GLU A 132 -7.27 -9.84 -12.41
C GLU A 132 -7.08 -9.95 -10.91
N LEU A 133 -7.51 -8.90 -10.19
CA LEU A 133 -7.59 -8.86 -8.74
C LEU A 133 -8.95 -9.33 -8.24
N GLN A 134 -8.97 -10.43 -7.49
CA GLN A 134 -10.19 -10.99 -6.91
C GLN A 134 -10.36 -10.50 -5.47
N TRP A 135 -11.17 -9.46 -5.30
CA TRP A 135 -11.50 -8.89 -4.00
C TRP A 135 -12.71 -9.58 -3.37
N ARG A 136 -12.57 -10.01 -2.13
CA ARG A 136 -13.64 -10.57 -1.30
C ARG A 136 -14.03 -9.58 -0.21
N SER A 137 -15.30 -9.21 -0.13
CA SER A 137 -15.81 -8.44 1.01
C SER A 137 -15.91 -9.32 2.25
N ILE A 138 -15.51 -8.78 3.41
CA ILE A 138 -15.78 -9.38 4.71
C ILE A 138 -17.01 -8.66 5.25
N ASP A 139 -18.08 -9.43 5.49
CA ASP A 139 -19.43 -8.92 5.76
C ASP A 139 -19.46 -7.81 6.83
N THR A 140 -20.07 -6.68 6.47
CA THR A 140 -20.17 -5.48 7.29
C THR A 140 -21.35 -5.58 8.24
N ALA A 141 -21.24 -6.45 9.25
CA ALA A 141 -22.09 -6.33 10.42
C ALA A 141 -21.77 -4.99 11.08
N ARG A 142 -22.72 -4.05 11.03
CA ARG A 142 -22.78 -2.68 11.60
C ARG A 142 -22.01 -2.49 12.91
N THR A 143 -20.69 -2.53 12.86
CA THR A 143 -19.82 -2.44 14.03
C THR A 143 -18.85 -1.32 13.72
N ALA A 144 -18.96 -0.23 14.49
CA ALA A 144 -17.97 0.83 14.44
C ALA A 144 -16.64 0.24 14.95
N PHE A 145 -15.76 -0.12 14.03
CA PHE A 145 -14.41 -0.54 14.37
C PHE A 145 -13.57 0.70 14.64
N LEU A 146 -13.13 0.87 15.88
CA LEU A 146 -12.02 1.77 16.19
C LEU A 146 -10.73 1.05 15.78
N LEU A 147 -10.27 1.29 14.56
CA LEU A 147 -8.99 0.76 14.11
C LEU A 147 -7.87 1.71 14.59
N VAL A 148 -7.16 1.31 15.63
CA VAL A 148 -5.88 1.93 15.98
C VAL A 148 -4.83 1.36 15.03
N MET A 149 -4.61 2.02 13.90
CA MET A 149 -3.43 1.75 13.10
C MET A 149 -2.22 2.35 13.82
N VAL A 150 -1.47 1.50 14.53
CA VAL A 150 -0.15 1.88 15.03
C VAL A 150 0.77 1.92 13.82
N ALA A 151 1.39 3.09 13.60
CA ALA A 151 2.46 3.29 12.64
C ALA A 151 3.78 2.77 13.22
#